data_AF-K1PMW1-F1
#
_entry.id   AF-K1PMW1-F1
#
_cell.length_a   1.000
_cell.length_b   1.000
_cell.length_c   1.000
_cell.angle_alpha   90.00
_cell.angle_beta   90.00
_cell.angle_gamma   90.00
#
_symmetry.space_group_name_H-M   'P 1'
#
loop_
_entity.id
_entity.type
_entity.pdbx_description
1 polymer ?
#
loop_
_entity_poly.entity_id
_entity_poly.type
_entity_poly.pdbx_seq_one_letter_code
_entity_poly.pdbx_strand_id
1 'polypeptide(L)'
;MDIKAFLQCKKLRRSHRLEAKENSGTQTEKMKLGSLGHFSVLPLELKFFILRYLTVEDLSILTITSKAMRNLIEGYRVLMPLIPSDLMKRLHITKTSQAFPHDKQKAFLDTFYRLGLLTKRSTCLYATRDRLKFVNEILTKMMCNNSDCDNLTQCMSLACFGKFLHTVIAGWDDSECQRTYDAIAHHTCLLKNVKLVINSKPGTHVQTEHEVRTFLRRVILDHCQSIVDRAFWLGRILKPWPMVHQARILFLLYGPEINGEIQWYEFCVSTPVNPEQSAKHFGELANAVQILHGYRREWTEDDIISILDELTNSPEEWMAENVAHLFILCGDVITSKMLISKAINGRTVELSTITTSFCVVCVKNSFSLSYVLGMIHNIIGAMDKPKDRLHYLNSLMDMFRELILDLHEFSDQEDGRENDMYYMVTALSEFTKKIVVLAFKNMLTS
;
A
#
# COMPACT_ATOMS: atom_id res chain seq x y z
N MET A 1 -0.72 70.39 -12.20
CA MET A 1 -1.81 69.85 -11.35
C MET A 1 -1.18 68.84 -10.42
N ASP A 2 -1.08 69.17 -9.13
CA ASP A 2 -0.15 68.58 -8.15
C ASP A 2 -0.80 67.42 -7.38
N ILE A 3 -0.10 66.27 -7.32
CA ILE A 3 -0.53 64.97 -6.76
C ILE A 3 -0.55 64.98 -5.20
N LYS A 4 -0.19 66.09 -4.57
CA LYS A 4 -0.12 66.23 -3.10
C LYS A 4 -1.47 66.33 -2.37
N ALA A 5 -2.61 66.27 -3.07
CA ALA A 5 -3.93 66.47 -2.46
C ALA A 5 -4.58 65.20 -1.84
N PHE A 6 -4.01 63.99 -1.99
CA PHE A 6 -4.70 62.74 -1.60
C PHE A 6 -4.26 62.06 -0.30
N LEU A 7 -3.40 62.67 0.52
CA LEU A 7 -2.96 62.06 1.78
C LEU A 7 -2.94 63.06 2.94
N GLN A 8 -4.12 63.43 3.45
CA GLN A 8 -4.25 63.97 4.81
C GLN A 8 -4.81 62.89 5.74
N CYS A 9 -3.92 62.04 6.25
CA CYS A 9 -4.22 61.18 7.39
C CYS A 9 -3.85 61.91 8.68
N LYS A 10 -4.83 62.06 9.59
CA LYS A 10 -4.73 62.74 10.89
C LYS A 10 -3.55 62.19 11.72
N LYS A 11 -2.83 63.10 12.41
CA LYS A 11 -1.74 62.75 13.35
C LYS A 11 -2.24 61.77 14.42
N LEU A 12 -1.59 60.60 14.51
CA LEU A 12 -1.75 59.67 15.63
C LEU A 12 -1.15 60.28 16.91
N ARG A 13 -1.92 60.26 18.00
CA ARG A 13 -1.50 60.69 19.35
C ARG A 13 -0.42 59.73 19.85
N ARG A 14 0.85 60.17 19.89
CA ARG A 14 1.98 59.38 20.42
C ARG A 14 2.02 59.47 21.95
N SER A 15 2.38 58.35 22.58
CA SER A 15 2.62 58.25 24.02
C SER A 15 4.00 58.78 24.37
N HIS A 16 4.11 59.62 25.41
CA HIS A 16 5.39 60.14 25.95
C HIS A 16 6.38 59.04 26.36
N ARG A 17 5.91 57.79 26.55
CA ARG A 17 6.77 56.63 26.84
C ARG A 17 7.62 56.19 25.64
N LEU A 18 7.20 56.52 24.41
CA LEU A 18 7.94 56.23 23.18
C LEU A 18 9.01 57.30 22.89
N GLU A 19 8.75 58.56 23.23
CA GLU A 19 9.71 59.67 23.07
C GLU A 19 10.92 59.51 24.01
N ALA A 20 10.70 59.03 25.24
CA ALA A 20 11.79 58.73 26.18
C ALA A 20 12.69 57.57 25.72
N LYS A 21 12.19 56.67 24.86
CA LYS A 21 12.95 55.54 24.29
C LYS A 21 13.68 55.93 22.99
N GLU A 22 13.20 56.96 22.28
CA GLU A 22 13.91 57.56 21.15
C GLU A 22 15.14 58.38 21.61
N ASN A 23 15.03 59.10 22.73
CA ASN A 23 16.14 59.92 23.26
C ASN A 23 17.26 59.12 23.96
N SER A 24 17.02 57.85 24.33
CA SER A 24 18.09 56.95 24.78
C SER A 24 18.78 56.19 23.63
N GLY A 25 18.37 56.45 22.37
CA GLY A 25 18.83 55.72 21.18
C GLY A 25 19.94 56.40 20.37
N THR A 26 20.43 57.56 20.80
CA THR A 26 21.32 58.46 20.03
C THR A 26 22.83 58.21 20.20
N GLN A 27 23.25 56.96 20.45
CA GLN A 27 24.68 56.60 20.48
C GLN A 27 25.03 55.26 19.80
N THR A 28 24.22 54.83 18.85
CA THR A 28 24.68 53.86 17.85
C THR A 28 24.01 54.22 16.54
N GLU A 29 24.81 54.51 15.51
CA GLU A 29 24.34 54.46 14.13
C GLU A 29 23.79 53.06 13.87
N LYS A 30 22.49 52.88 14.15
CA LYS A 30 21.81 51.61 13.95
C LYS A 30 21.73 51.42 12.45
N MET A 31 22.69 50.65 11.90
CA MET A 31 22.50 49.94 10.64
C MET A 31 21.04 49.47 10.62
N LYS A 32 20.26 49.88 9.62
CA LYS A 32 18.92 49.33 9.41
C LYS A 32 19.12 47.86 9.07
N LEU A 33 19.22 47.02 10.09
CA LEU A 33 19.35 45.58 9.94
C LEU A 33 18.15 45.13 9.11
N GLY A 34 18.43 44.53 7.95
CA GLY A 34 17.40 43.97 7.10
C GLY A 34 16.70 42.81 7.81
N SER A 35 15.74 42.19 7.13
CA SER A 35 14.94 41.09 7.68
C SER A 35 15.74 39.82 8.02
N LEU A 36 17.05 39.76 7.68
CA LEU A 36 18.00 38.70 8.07
C LEU A 36 18.93 39.13 9.23
N GLY A 37 18.68 40.27 9.87
CA GLY A 37 19.53 40.79 10.95
C GLY A 37 20.94 41.15 10.45
N HIS A 38 21.98 40.82 11.22
CA HIS A 38 23.38 41.04 10.83
C HIS A 38 23.77 40.28 9.55
N PHE A 39 23.10 39.17 9.26
CA PHE A 39 23.34 38.42 8.03
C PHE A 39 22.93 39.22 6.78
N SER A 40 22.07 40.24 6.92
CA SER A 40 21.73 41.14 5.81
C SER A 40 22.93 41.89 5.24
N VAL A 41 23.98 42.10 6.03
CA VAL A 41 25.20 42.86 5.63
C VAL A 41 25.99 42.15 4.53
N LEU A 42 25.90 40.83 4.46
CA LEU A 42 26.64 40.05 3.46
C LEU A 42 26.00 40.17 2.05
N PRO A 43 26.80 40.25 0.97
CA PRO A 43 26.29 40.09 -0.39
C PRO A 43 25.70 38.70 -0.61
N LEU A 44 24.82 38.57 -1.62
CA LEU A 44 24.04 37.34 -1.85
C LEU A 44 24.95 36.13 -2.12
N GLU A 45 26.04 36.34 -2.84
CA GLU A 45 27.04 35.34 -3.21
C GLU A 45 27.70 34.76 -1.97
N LEU A 46 28.07 35.60 -1.00
CA LEU A 46 28.66 35.13 0.27
C LEU A 46 27.63 34.40 1.13
N LYS A 47 26.36 34.83 1.13
CA LYS A 47 25.29 34.10 1.80
C LYS A 47 25.16 32.69 1.22
N PHE A 48 25.10 32.56 -0.10
CA PHE A 48 24.99 31.26 -0.77
C PHE A 48 26.24 30.40 -0.61
N PHE A 49 27.42 31.02 -0.60
CA PHE A 49 28.66 30.34 -0.28
C PHE A 49 28.65 29.74 1.12
N ILE A 50 28.14 30.47 2.12
CA ILE A 50 27.97 29.95 3.50
C ILE A 50 26.96 28.80 3.52
N LEU A 51 25.81 28.96 2.85
CA LEU A 51 24.78 27.92 2.80
C LEU A 51 25.29 26.61 2.17
N ARG A 52 26.29 26.65 1.29
CA ARG A 52 26.92 25.47 0.69
C ARG A 52 27.62 24.55 1.69
N TYR A 53 28.08 25.07 2.82
CA TYR A 53 28.75 24.28 3.86
C TYR A 53 27.76 23.63 4.85
N LEU A 54 26.48 23.96 4.74
CA LEU A 54 25.43 23.43 5.62
C LEU A 54 24.86 22.14 5.04
N THR A 55 24.50 21.22 5.94
CA THR A 55 23.80 20.00 5.53
C THR A 55 22.35 20.33 5.10
N VAL A 56 21.71 19.40 4.38
CA VAL A 56 20.28 19.51 4.03
C VAL A 56 19.42 19.67 5.29
N GLU A 57 19.83 19.04 6.40
CA GLU A 57 19.15 19.14 7.68
C GLU A 57 19.32 20.52 8.33
N ASP A 58 20.53 21.08 8.32
CA ASP A 58 20.79 22.44 8.81
C ASP A 58 19.98 23.47 8.02
N LEU A 59 20.00 23.37 6.69
CA LEU A 59 19.19 24.19 5.80
C LEU A 59 17.70 24.05 6.15
N SER A 60 17.24 22.81 6.38
CA SER A 60 15.86 22.52 6.76
C SER A 60 15.46 23.24 8.05
N ILE A 61 16.31 23.21 9.08
CA ILE A 61 16.08 23.90 10.35
C ILE A 61 16.09 25.42 10.17
N LEU A 62 16.99 25.96 9.34
CA LEU A 62 17.04 27.40 9.10
C LEU A 62 15.76 27.93 8.42
N THR A 63 15.08 27.14 7.60
CA THR A 63 13.81 27.57 6.95
C THR A 63 12.69 27.88 7.94
N ILE A 64 12.73 27.36 9.17
CA ILE A 64 11.70 27.63 10.18
C ILE A 64 12.07 28.78 11.14
N THR A 65 13.23 29.42 10.96
CA THR A 65 13.68 30.51 11.85
C THR A 65 13.03 31.86 11.52
N SER A 66 12.84 32.18 10.25
CA SER A 66 12.16 33.40 9.80
C SER A 66 11.74 33.31 8.33
N LYS A 67 10.74 34.12 7.93
CA LYS A 67 10.32 34.22 6.52
C LYS A 67 11.47 34.65 5.60
N ALA A 68 12.35 35.55 6.06
CA ALA A 68 13.47 36.02 5.25
C ALA A 68 14.52 34.92 5.03
N MET A 69 14.86 34.16 6.08
CA MET A 69 15.80 33.03 5.97
C MET A 69 15.24 31.92 5.07
N ARG A 70 13.95 31.59 5.23
CA ARG A 70 13.27 30.66 4.31
C ARG A 70 13.39 31.10 2.86
N ASN A 71 13.03 32.34 2.55
CA ASN A 71 13.07 32.85 1.17
C ASN A 71 14.50 32.83 0.60
N LEU A 72 15.51 33.12 1.43
CA LEU A 72 16.92 33.01 1.03
C LEU A 72 17.30 31.57 0.69
N ILE A 73 16.90 30.60 1.52
CA ILE A 73 17.18 29.17 1.30
C ILE A 73 16.43 28.66 0.07
N GLU A 74 15.20 29.10 -0.16
CA GLU A 74 14.47 28.77 -1.38
C GLU A 74 15.16 29.33 -2.63
N GLY A 75 15.63 30.59 -2.57
CA GLY A 75 16.47 31.16 -3.64
C GLY A 75 17.74 30.36 -3.87
N TYR A 76 18.40 29.91 -2.80
CA TYR A 76 19.58 29.04 -2.87
C TYR A 76 19.26 27.71 -3.56
N ARG A 77 18.13 27.07 -3.23
CA ARG A 77 17.69 25.81 -3.85
C ARG A 77 17.44 25.91 -5.34
N VAL A 78 16.89 27.03 -5.81
CA VAL A 78 16.61 27.27 -7.22
C VAL A 78 17.91 27.43 -8.02
N LEU A 79 18.91 28.11 -7.44
CA LEU A 79 20.18 28.37 -8.12
C LEU A 79 21.22 27.26 -7.94
N MET A 80 21.12 26.47 -6.87
CA MET A 80 22.02 25.35 -6.56
C MET A 80 21.21 24.07 -6.38
N PRO A 81 21.19 23.16 -7.37
CA PRO A 81 20.44 21.92 -7.26
C PRO A 81 20.98 21.08 -6.10
N LEU A 82 20.14 20.92 -5.06
CA LEU A 82 20.46 20.12 -3.87
C LEU A 82 20.67 18.64 -4.16
N ILE A 83 20.15 18.17 -5.29
CA ILE A 83 20.37 16.82 -5.78
C ILE A 83 21.34 16.94 -6.96
N PRO A 84 22.60 16.49 -6.81
CA PRO A 84 23.53 16.44 -7.92
C PRO A 84 22.96 15.57 -9.05
N SER A 85 23.14 15.99 -10.29
CA SER A 85 22.75 15.19 -11.47
C SER A 85 23.38 13.80 -11.46
N ASP A 86 24.57 13.68 -10.90
CA ASP A 86 25.27 12.41 -10.67
C ASP A 86 24.56 11.50 -9.64
N LEU A 87 23.95 12.07 -8.59
CA LEU A 87 23.15 11.29 -7.64
C LEU A 87 21.91 10.71 -8.34
N MET A 88 21.25 11.49 -9.19
CA MET A 88 20.10 11.03 -9.99
C MET A 88 20.49 9.86 -10.89
N LYS A 89 21.59 9.98 -11.62
CA LYS A 89 22.10 8.89 -12.47
C LYS A 89 22.42 7.63 -11.67
N ARG A 90 22.96 7.77 -10.45
CA ARG A 90 23.27 6.65 -9.56
C ARG A 90 22.06 5.94 -8.97
N LEU A 91 20.86 6.52 -9.00
CA LEU A 91 19.64 5.84 -8.56
C LEU A 91 19.12 4.85 -9.60
N HIS A 92 19.47 5.07 -10.87
CA HIS A 92 19.13 4.21 -12.00
C HIS A 92 20.19 3.12 -12.17
N ILE A 93 19.74 1.91 -12.48
CA ILE A 93 20.59 0.74 -12.67
C ILE A 93 20.82 0.52 -14.16
N THR A 94 22.08 0.46 -14.57
CA THR A 94 22.51 0.11 -15.93
C THR A 94 22.91 -1.37 -16.02
N LYS A 95 22.84 -1.97 -17.23
CA LYS A 95 22.98 -3.41 -17.58
C LYS A 95 24.01 -4.26 -16.82
N THR A 96 25.04 -3.65 -16.24
CA THR A 96 26.15 -4.32 -15.55
C THR A 96 26.07 -4.26 -14.02
N SER A 97 25.04 -3.62 -13.45
CA SER A 97 24.98 -3.34 -12.01
C SER A 97 24.16 -4.39 -11.26
N GLN A 98 24.77 -5.02 -10.26
CA GLN A 98 24.05 -5.78 -9.23
C GLN A 98 23.18 -4.84 -8.39
N ALA A 99 22.14 -5.39 -7.74
CA ALA A 99 21.32 -4.66 -6.79
C ALA A 99 22.19 -3.93 -5.75
N PHE A 100 21.82 -2.70 -5.38
CA PHE A 100 22.59 -1.94 -4.40
C PHE A 100 22.63 -2.68 -3.05
N PRO A 101 23.79 -2.72 -2.37
CA PRO A 101 23.87 -3.19 -0.99
C PRO A 101 22.88 -2.44 -0.09
N HIS A 102 22.33 -3.14 0.90
CA HIS A 102 21.30 -2.61 1.81
C HIS A 102 21.71 -1.26 2.44
N ASP A 103 22.98 -1.11 2.86
CA ASP A 103 23.47 0.14 3.46
C ASP A 103 23.43 1.32 2.49
N LYS A 104 23.72 1.09 1.20
CA LYS A 104 23.62 2.13 0.17
C LYS A 104 22.17 2.51 -0.10
N GLN A 105 21.26 1.52 -0.15
CA GLN A 105 19.82 1.78 -0.29
C GLN A 105 19.32 2.66 0.86
N LYS A 106 19.69 2.31 2.11
CA LYS A 106 19.36 3.09 3.30
C LYS A 106 19.89 4.52 3.23
N ALA A 107 21.12 4.72 2.77
CA ALA A 107 21.71 6.06 2.61
C ALA A 107 20.96 6.92 1.57
N PHE A 108 20.51 6.33 0.46
CA PHE A 108 19.66 7.03 -0.51
C PHE A 108 18.33 7.43 0.13
N LEU A 109 17.64 6.50 0.79
CA LEU A 109 16.36 6.79 1.45
C LEU A 109 16.50 7.87 2.53
N ASP A 110 17.59 7.89 3.31
CA ASP A 110 17.89 8.93 4.30
C ASP A 110 18.09 10.31 3.65
N THR A 111 18.78 10.34 2.50
CA THR A 111 18.95 11.58 1.72
C THR A 111 17.60 12.16 1.29
N PHE A 112 16.71 11.33 0.75
CA PHE A 112 15.38 11.76 0.30
C PHE A 112 14.43 12.08 1.46
N TYR A 113 14.59 11.44 2.61
CA TYR A 113 13.94 11.84 3.85
C TYR A 113 14.33 13.26 4.26
N ARG A 114 15.63 13.58 4.31
CA ARG A 114 16.12 14.94 4.66
C ARG A 114 15.64 16.00 3.66
N LEU A 115 15.64 15.68 2.37
CA LEU A 115 15.08 16.55 1.33
C LEU A 115 13.57 16.77 1.49
N GLY A 116 12.85 15.73 1.89
CA GLY A 116 11.43 15.80 2.22
C GLY A 116 11.17 16.73 3.40
N LEU A 117 11.97 16.62 4.47
CA LEU A 117 11.90 17.52 5.62
C LEU A 117 12.18 18.98 5.24
N LEU A 118 13.22 19.24 4.46
CA LEU A 118 13.53 20.57 3.94
C LEU A 118 12.35 21.14 3.15
N THR A 119 11.78 20.36 2.22
CA THR A 119 10.65 20.83 1.41
C THR A 119 9.39 21.04 2.27
N LYS A 120 9.12 20.15 3.22
CA LYS A 120 8.00 20.30 4.16
C LYS A 120 8.11 21.58 4.96
N ARG A 121 9.27 21.84 5.57
CA ARG A 121 9.52 23.00 6.43
C ARG A 121 9.60 24.31 5.64
N SER A 122 10.21 24.31 4.46
CA SER A 122 10.25 25.51 3.62
C SER A 122 8.85 25.87 3.11
N THR A 123 8.03 24.88 2.75
CA THR A 123 6.72 25.15 2.14
C THR A 123 5.53 25.11 3.12
N CYS A 124 5.77 25.05 4.43
CA CYS A 124 4.72 24.81 5.43
C CYS A 124 3.62 25.88 5.49
N LEU A 125 3.90 27.11 5.01
CA LEU A 125 2.92 28.20 4.93
C LEU A 125 2.31 28.36 3.53
N TYR A 126 2.65 27.49 2.60
CA TYR A 126 2.17 27.58 1.21
C TYR A 126 0.85 26.85 1.08
N ALA A 127 0.00 27.31 0.17
CA ALA A 127 -1.19 26.55 -0.18
C ALA A 127 -0.78 25.18 -0.77
N THR A 128 -1.58 24.14 -0.53
CA THR A 128 -1.34 22.77 -1.01
C THR A 128 -0.93 22.73 -2.48
N ARG A 129 -1.62 23.50 -3.35
CA ARG A 129 -1.31 23.62 -4.78
C ARG A 129 0.13 24.06 -5.05
N ASP A 130 0.65 25.02 -4.30
CA ASP A 130 2.01 25.53 -4.50
C ASP A 130 3.06 24.57 -3.92
N ARG A 131 2.74 23.87 -2.83
CA ARG A 131 3.58 22.78 -2.28
C ARG A 131 3.74 21.65 -3.29
N LEU A 132 2.67 21.28 -3.99
CA LEU A 132 2.67 20.23 -5.01
C LEU A 132 3.52 20.55 -6.24
N LYS A 133 3.76 21.84 -6.56
CA LYS A 133 4.69 22.20 -7.64
C LYS A 133 6.11 21.67 -7.38
N PHE A 134 6.58 21.76 -6.13
CA PHE A 134 7.90 21.24 -5.74
C PHE A 134 7.94 19.71 -5.78
N VAL A 135 6.85 19.05 -5.35
CA VAL A 135 6.72 17.60 -5.42
C VAL A 135 6.80 17.14 -6.87
N ASN A 136 6.05 17.78 -7.78
CA ASN A 136 6.05 17.46 -9.20
C ASN A 136 7.41 17.74 -9.85
N GLU A 137 8.10 18.82 -9.50
CA GLU A 137 9.44 19.11 -10.00
C GLU A 137 10.44 17.99 -9.65
N ILE A 138 10.39 17.49 -8.41
CA ILE A 138 11.24 16.36 -7.98
C ILE A 138 10.80 15.08 -8.69
N LEU A 139 9.49 14.83 -8.81
CA LEU A 139 8.96 13.68 -9.51
C LEU A 139 9.45 13.65 -10.97
N THR A 140 9.33 14.75 -11.71
CA THR A 140 9.81 14.85 -13.11
C THR A 140 11.28 14.47 -13.23
N LYS A 141 12.11 14.84 -12.26
CA LYS A 141 13.54 14.48 -12.26
C LYS A 141 13.76 13.00 -11.95
N MET A 142 12.91 12.39 -11.12
CA MET A 142 13.05 11.03 -10.60
C MET A 142 12.37 9.96 -11.47
N MET A 143 11.47 10.36 -12.37
CA MET A 143 10.76 9.44 -13.26
C MET A 143 11.77 8.64 -14.08
N CYS A 144 11.74 7.34 -13.86
CA CYS A 144 12.59 6.39 -14.54
C CYS A 144 11.98 6.08 -15.90
N ASN A 145 12.68 6.38 -16.99
CA ASN A 145 12.28 5.98 -18.33
C ASN A 145 13.07 4.72 -18.73
N ASN A 146 12.42 3.79 -19.44
CA ASN A 146 13.03 2.53 -19.91
C ASN A 146 14.25 2.73 -20.83
N SER A 147 14.51 3.95 -21.31
CA SER A 147 15.72 4.31 -22.06
C SER A 147 16.99 4.35 -21.20
N ASP A 148 16.88 4.65 -19.91
CA ASP A 148 18.01 4.99 -19.03
C ASP A 148 18.15 4.03 -17.83
N CYS A 149 17.30 3.01 -17.73
CA CYS A 149 17.31 2.06 -16.63
C CYS A 149 16.85 0.69 -17.10
N ASP A 150 17.73 -0.30 -16.98
CA ASP A 150 17.48 -1.65 -17.49
C ASP A 150 16.67 -2.51 -16.52
N ASN A 151 16.57 -2.11 -15.24
CA ASN A 151 15.84 -2.87 -14.23
C ASN A 151 14.98 -1.98 -13.32
N LEU A 152 13.71 -1.84 -13.65
CA LEU A 152 12.70 -1.14 -12.84
C LEU A 152 12.53 -1.77 -11.44
N THR A 153 12.63 -3.10 -11.34
CA THR A 153 12.48 -3.83 -10.06
C THR A 153 13.59 -3.51 -9.07
N GLN A 154 14.77 -3.06 -9.52
CA GLN A 154 15.89 -2.77 -8.62
C GLN A 154 16.21 -1.27 -8.55
N CYS A 155 15.61 -0.47 -9.44
CA CYS A 155 15.76 0.98 -9.45
C CYS A 155 15.28 1.62 -8.15
N MET A 156 16.13 2.44 -7.53
CA MET A 156 15.83 3.10 -6.26
C MET A 156 15.05 4.41 -6.44
N SER A 157 14.84 4.88 -7.67
CA SER A 157 14.25 6.22 -7.90
C SER A 157 12.83 6.33 -7.33
N LEU A 158 11.96 5.37 -7.63
CA LEU A 158 10.57 5.39 -7.15
C LEU A 158 10.49 5.26 -5.62
N ALA A 159 11.31 4.41 -5.01
CA ALA A 159 11.37 4.27 -3.54
C ALA A 159 11.92 5.54 -2.87
N CYS A 160 12.92 6.18 -3.47
CA CYS A 160 13.45 7.45 -2.99
C CYS A 160 12.40 8.57 -3.11
N PHE A 161 11.68 8.62 -4.22
CA PHE A 161 10.58 9.57 -4.40
C PHE A 161 9.45 9.32 -3.42
N GLY A 162 9.03 8.06 -3.21
CA GLY A 162 8.02 7.69 -2.22
C GLY A 162 8.44 8.09 -0.81
N LYS A 163 9.69 7.82 -0.41
CA LYS A 163 10.21 8.26 0.89
C LYS A 163 10.18 9.79 1.04
N PHE A 164 10.58 10.52 0.01
CA PHE A 164 10.48 11.98 -0.02
C PHE A 164 9.01 12.44 0.11
N LEU A 165 8.11 11.88 -0.69
CA LEU A 165 6.69 12.22 -0.74
C LEU A 165 6.03 12.04 0.63
N HIS A 166 6.13 10.85 1.22
CA HIS A 166 5.53 10.54 2.52
C HIS A 166 6.12 11.42 3.63
N THR A 167 7.37 11.86 3.50
CA THR A 167 7.96 12.82 4.44
C THR A 167 7.36 14.23 4.29
N VAL A 168 7.10 14.66 3.05
CA VAL A 168 6.49 15.98 2.76
C VAL A 168 5.05 16.04 3.28
N ILE A 169 4.26 15.00 3.00
CA ILE A 169 2.83 14.95 3.32
C ILE A 169 2.53 14.46 4.74
N ALA A 170 3.54 14.05 5.51
CA ALA A 170 3.34 13.65 6.90
C ALA A 170 2.62 14.76 7.68
N GLY A 171 1.47 14.44 8.28
CA GLY A 171 0.63 15.36 9.04
C GLY A 171 -0.26 16.27 8.21
N TRP A 172 -0.38 16.05 6.90
CA TRP A 172 -1.44 16.65 6.07
C TRP A 172 -2.77 15.94 6.33
N ASP A 173 -3.87 16.64 6.12
CA ASP A 173 -5.19 16.03 6.22
C ASP A 173 -5.55 15.16 4.99
N ASP A 174 -6.58 14.32 5.14
CA ASP A 174 -7.07 13.40 4.10
C ASP A 174 -7.38 14.09 2.77
N SER A 175 -7.85 15.34 2.79
CA SER A 175 -8.22 16.09 1.58
C SER A 175 -7.00 16.63 0.85
N GLU A 176 -5.96 17.04 1.58
CA GLU A 176 -4.66 17.39 1.03
C GLU A 176 -3.92 16.17 0.48
N CYS A 177 -3.98 15.03 1.18
CA CYS A 177 -3.44 13.76 0.71
C CYS A 177 -4.15 13.28 -0.56
N GLN A 178 -5.48 13.42 -0.65
CA GLN A 178 -6.23 13.13 -1.88
C GLN A 178 -5.75 14.00 -3.06
N ARG A 179 -5.63 15.32 -2.86
CA ARG A 179 -5.13 16.22 -3.90
C ARG A 179 -3.71 15.87 -4.34
N THR A 180 -2.91 15.35 -3.42
CA THR A 180 -1.56 14.86 -3.73
C THR A 180 -1.62 13.62 -4.63
N TYR A 181 -2.48 12.64 -4.30
CA TYR A 181 -2.72 11.47 -5.14
C TYR A 181 -3.12 11.89 -6.57
N ASP A 182 -4.12 12.78 -6.68
CA ASP A 182 -4.65 13.23 -7.97
C ASP A 182 -3.57 13.94 -8.80
N ALA A 183 -2.77 14.81 -8.16
CA ALA A 183 -1.68 15.53 -8.82
C ALA A 183 -0.59 14.59 -9.35
N ILE A 184 -0.18 13.61 -8.55
CA ILE A 184 0.82 12.61 -8.93
C ILE A 184 0.28 11.71 -10.04
N ALA A 185 -0.93 11.19 -9.89
CA ALA A 185 -1.55 10.30 -10.85
C ALA A 185 -1.77 11.00 -12.21
N HIS A 186 -2.10 12.29 -12.19
CA HIS A 186 -2.16 13.11 -13.40
C HIS A 186 -0.78 13.29 -14.04
N HIS A 187 0.24 13.63 -13.24
CA HIS A 187 1.60 13.87 -13.73
C HIS A 187 2.23 12.63 -14.38
N THR A 188 1.96 11.43 -13.85
CA THR A 188 2.54 10.16 -14.33
C THR A 188 1.64 9.40 -15.29
N CYS A 189 0.47 9.94 -15.63
CA CYS A 189 -0.57 9.24 -16.40
C CYS A 189 -0.98 7.88 -15.78
N LEU A 190 -0.82 7.72 -14.45
CA LEU A 190 -1.05 6.46 -13.75
C LEU A 190 -2.46 5.89 -14.02
N LEU A 191 -3.50 6.72 -13.93
CA LEU A 191 -4.88 6.26 -14.12
C LEU A 191 -5.13 5.75 -15.55
N LYS A 192 -4.42 6.28 -16.55
CA LYS A 192 -4.49 5.77 -17.92
C LYS A 192 -3.90 4.37 -18.01
N ASN A 193 -2.76 4.14 -17.36
CA ASN A 193 -2.09 2.83 -17.35
C ASN A 193 -2.88 1.80 -16.53
N VAL A 194 -3.40 2.18 -15.37
CA VAL A 194 -4.32 1.34 -14.58
C VAL A 194 -5.54 0.98 -15.42
N LYS A 195 -6.17 1.95 -16.09
CA LYS A 195 -7.32 1.71 -16.96
C LYS A 195 -6.99 0.74 -18.10
N LEU A 196 -5.82 0.85 -18.71
CA LEU A 196 -5.38 -0.08 -19.75
C LEU A 196 -5.27 -1.49 -19.18
N VAL A 197 -4.56 -1.66 -18.06
CA VAL A 197 -4.31 -2.95 -17.42
C VAL A 197 -5.61 -3.64 -17.03
N ILE A 198 -6.52 -2.95 -16.34
CA ILE A 198 -7.75 -3.59 -15.81
C ILE A 198 -8.79 -3.92 -16.89
N ASN A 199 -8.74 -3.28 -18.07
CA ASN A 199 -9.68 -3.53 -19.17
C ASN A 199 -9.15 -4.56 -20.19
N SER A 200 -7.85 -4.79 -20.25
CA SER A 200 -7.25 -5.82 -21.10
C SER A 200 -7.31 -7.20 -20.43
N LYS A 201 -7.08 -8.30 -21.16
CA LYS A 201 -6.95 -9.64 -20.53
C LYS A 201 -5.70 -9.68 -19.61
N PRO A 202 -5.77 -10.28 -18.41
CA PRO A 202 -4.60 -10.42 -17.53
C PRO A 202 -3.40 -11.06 -18.22
N GLY A 203 -2.21 -10.46 -18.05
CA GLY A 203 -0.96 -10.89 -18.68
C GLY A 203 -0.74 -10.33 -20.09
N THR A 204 -1.69 -9.58 -20.67
CA THR A 204 -1.52 -9.01 -22.03
C THR A 204 -0.49 -7.88 -22.07
N HIS A 205 -0.39 -7.11 -20.99
CA HIS A 205 0.46 -5.93 -20.91
C HIS A 205 1.46 -6.04 -19.76
N VAL A 206 2.25 -7.13 -19.72
CA VAL A 206 3.19 -7.45 -18.63
C VAL A 206 4.02 -6.25 -18.19
N GLN A 207 4.59 -5.50 -19.13
CA GLN A 207 5.39 -4.31 -18.82
C GLN A 207 4.58 -3.22 -18.11
N THR A 208 3.39 -2.90 -18.62
CA THR A 208 2.51 -1.87 -18.01
C THR A 208 1.98 -2.34 -16.65
N GLU A 209 1.64 -3.62 -16.51
CA GLU A 209 1.23 -4.24 -15.25
C GLU A 209 2.33 -4.08 -14.19
N HIS A 210 3.57 -4.41 -14.56
CA HIS A 210 4.76 -4.24 -13.73
C HIS A 210 5.00 -2.78 -13.34
N GLU A 211 4.92 -1.85 -14.30
CA GLU A 211 5.10 -0.42 -14.06
C GLU A 211 4.04 0.14 -13.10
N VAL A 212 2.77 -0.22 -13.28
CA VAL A 212 1.67 0.18 -12.39
C VAL A 212 1.88 -0.38 -10.99
N ARG A 213 2.17 -1.68 -10.86
CA ARG A 213 2.43 -2.34 -9.56
C ARG A 213 3.59 -1.66 -8.85
N THR A 214 4.72 -1.52 -9.53
CA THR A 214 5.94 -0.93 -8.97
C THR A 214 5.73 0.50 -8.54
N PHE A 215 5.04 1.31 -9.36
CA PHE A 215 4.74 2.70 -9.01
C PHE A 215 3.87 2.78 -7.75
N LEU A 216 2.74 2.08 -7.73
CA LEU A 216 1.81 2.10 -6.60
C LEU A 216 2.46 1.56 -5.31
N ARG A 217 3.23 0.46 -5.41
CA ARG A 217 3.95 -0.10 -4.26
C ARG A 217 5.03 0.86 -3.76
N ARG A 218 5.97 1.27 -4.61
CA ARG A 218 7.16 2.03 -4.19
C ARG A 218 6.91 3.49 -3.90
N VAL A 219 5.91 4.11 -4.52
CA VAL A 219 5.64 5.54 -4.30
C VAL A 219 4.63 5.74 -3.19
N ILE A 220 3.63 4.86 -3.08
CA ILE A 220 2.45 5.06 -2.22
C ILE A 220 2.39 4.05 -1.05
N LEU A 221 2.46 2.74 -1.31
CA LEU A 221 2.07 1.75 -0.29
C LEU A 221 3.21 1.30 0.65
N ASP A 222 4.44 1.18 0.14
CA ASP A 222 5.58 0.63 0.88
C ASP A 222 6.13 1.61 1.94
N HIS A 223 5.79 2.89 1.83
CA HIS A 223 6.22 3.94 2.77
C HIS A 223 5.18 4.33 3.82
N CYS A 224 4.01 3.68 3.79
CA CYS A 224 2.98 3.86 4.81
C CYS A 224 3.53 3.50 6.20
N GLN A 225 3.34 4.38 7.18
CA GLN A 225 3.90 4.19 8.54
C GLN A 225 2.95 3.47 9.50
N SER A 226 1.66 3.41 9.16
CA SER A 226 0.64 2.79 9.99
C SER A 226 -0.36 2.01 9.13
N ILE A 227 -1.08 1.09 9.78
CA ILE A 227 -2.18 0.34 9.16
C ILE A 227 -3.26 1.30 8.63
N VAL A 228 -3.57 2.37 9.36
CA VAL A 228 -4.57 3.37 8.97
C VAL A 228 -4.13 4.13 7.71
N ASP A 229 -2.87 4.53 7.65
CA ASP A 229 -2.27 5.19 6.47
C ASP A 229 -2.34 4.27 5.25
N ARG A 230 -1.92 3.00 5.40
CA ARG A 230 -2.02 2.02 4.32
C ARG A 230 -3.46 1.77 3.86
N ALA A 231 -4.41 1.70 4.79
CA ALA A 231 -5.83 1.53 4.45
C ALA A 231 -6.39 2.74 3.69
N PHE A 232 -6.03 3.96 4.09
CA PHE A 232 -6.39 5.19 3.38
C PHE A 232 -5.90 5.15 1.92
N TRP A 233 -4.61 4.85 1.70
CA TRP A 233 -4.05 4.81 0.35
C TRP A 233 -4.63 3.69 -0.51
N LEU A 234 -4.86 2.50 0.06
CA LEU A 234 -5.58 1.44 -0.64
C LEU A 234 -7.00 1.87 -1.00
N GLY A 235 -7.69 2.58 -0.12
CA GLY A 235 -8.98 3.21 -0.40
C GLY A 235 -8.93 4.11 -1.64
N ARG A 236 -7.91 4.98 -1.74
CA ARG A 236 -7.74 5.89 -2.89
C ARG A 236 -7.39 5.19 -4.19
N ILE A 237 -6.69 4.07 -4.11
CA ILE A 237 -6.32 3.27 -5.28
C ILE A 237 -7.52 2.45 -5.78
N LEU A 238 -8.30 1.85 -4.88
CA LEU A 238 -9.35 0.88 -5.20
C LEU A 238 -10.72 1.50 -5.43
N LYS A 239 -11.23 2.31 -4.48
CA LYS A 239 -12.62 2.80 -4.50
C LYS A 239 -13.06 3.57 -5.76
N PRO A 240 -12.17 4.23 -6.53
CA PRO A 240 -12.57 4.85 -7.80
C PRO A 240 -13.05 3.84 -8.87
N TRP A 241 -12.82 2.54 -8.69
CA TRP A 241 -13.10 1.51 -9.68
C TRP A 241 -14.30 0.63 -9.30
N PRO A 242 -15.00 0.02 -10.27
CA PRO A 242 -16.00 -1.03 -10.01
C PRO A 242 -15.40 -2.23 -9.27
N MET A 243 -16.24 -2.98 -8.55
CA MET A 243 -15.81 -4.07 -7.65
C MET A 243 -14.85 -5.08 -8.31
N VAL A 244 -15.20 -5.59 -9.50
CA VAL A 244 -14.35 -6.52 -10.29
C VAL A 244 -12.94 -5.96 -10.50
N HIS A 245 -12.84 -4.66 -10.82
CA HIS A 245 -11.56 -4.00 -11.02
C HIS A 245 -10.83 -3.74 -9.71
N GLN A 246 -11.53 -3.54 -8.59
CA GLN A 246 -10.88 -3.44 -7.27
C GLN A 246 -10.17 -4.74 -6.92
N ALA A 247 -10.84 -5.88 -7.07
CA ALA A 247 -10.25 -7.19 -6.85
C ALA A 247 -9.03 -7.42 -7.75
N ARG A 248 -9.15 -7.07 -9.04
CA ARG A 248 -8.04 -7.19 -9.99
C ARG A 248 -6.85 -6.29 -9.65
N ILE A 249 -7.08 -5.05 -9.22
CA ILE A 249 -6.01 -4.15 -8.76
C ILE A 249 -5.38 -4.70 -7.47
N LEU A 250 -6.16 -5.28 -6.58
CA LEU A 250 -5.63 -5.88 -5.36
C LEU A 250 -4.69 -7.06 -5.68
N PHE A 251 -5.07 -7.93 -6.62
CA PHE A 251 -4.19 -8.97 -7.13
C PHE A 251 -2.97 -8.40 -7.86
N LEU A 252 -3.15 -7.35 -8.68
CA LEU A 252 -2.04 -6.66 -9.34
C LEU A 252 -0.98 -6.18 -8.34
N LEU A 253 -1.39 -5.75 -7.15
CA LEU A 253 -0.52 -5.18 -6.13
C LEU A 253 0.15 -6.22 -5.22
N TYR A 254 -0.52 -7.34 -4.97
CA TYR A 254 -0.15 -8.29 -3.91
C TYR A 254 -0.10 -9.76 -4.36
N GLY A 255 -0.54 -10.09 -5.57
CA GLY A 255 -0.42 -11.42 -6.16
C GLY A 255 1.04 -11.78 -6.44
N PRO A 256 1.35 -13.07 -6.66
CA PRO A 256 2.70 -13.54 -6.89
C PRO A 256 3.35 -12.91 -8.13
N GLU A 257 4.66 -12.66 -8.06
CA GLU A 257 5.45 -12.05 -9.13
C GLU A 257 6.76 -12.82 -9.33
N ILE A 258 7.12 -13.09 -10.58
CA ILE A 258 8.38 -13.71 -10.97
C ILE A 258 9.04 -12.79 -12.01
N ASN A 259 10.24 -12.28 -11.71
CA ASN A 259 11.02 -11.45 -12.63
C ASN A 259 10.27 -10.24 -13.25
N GLY A 260 9.37 -9.60 -12.50
CA GLY A 260 8.57 -8.48 -13.01
C GLY A 260 7.18 -8.88 -13.50
N GLU A 261 6.94 -10.17 -13.76
CA GLU A 261 5.69 -10.67 -14.32
C GLU A 261 4.75 -11.20 -13.24
N ILE A 262 3.52 -10.72 -13.26
CA ILE A 262 2.48 -11.11 -12.31
C ILE A 262 1.90 -12.46 -12.75
N GLN A 263 1.91 -13.43 -11.82
CA GLN A 263 1.47 -14.79 -12.09
C GLN A 263 -0.04 -14.89 -11.89
N TRP A 264 -0.79 -14.36 -12.85
CA TRP A 264 -2.26 -14.24 -12.80
C TRP A 264 -3.02 -15.56 -12.65
N TYR A 265 -2.48 -16.64 -13.18
CA TYR A 265 -3.13 -17.95 -13.24
C TYR A 265 -2.53 -18.96 -12.26
N GLU A 266 -1.53 -18.57 -11.46
CA GLU A 266 -0.83 -19.47 -10.53
C GLU A 266 -1.82 -20.17 -9.59
N PHE A 267 -2.77 -19.41 -9.04
CA PHE A 267 -3.74 -19.92 -8.09
C PHE A 267 -4.86 -20.77 -8.73
N CYS A 268 -4.89 -20.86 -10.06
CA CYS A 268 -5.80 -21.72 -10.80
C CYS A 268 -5.19 -23.10 -11.07
N VAL A 269 -3.86 -23.23 -11.00
CA VAL A 269 -3.13 -24.43 -11.48
C VAL A 269 -2.23 -25.08 -10.44
N SER A 270 -1.74 -24.34 -9.44
CA SER A 270 -0.85 -24.87 -8.40
C SER A 270 -1.36 -24.57 -6.98
N THR A 271 -1.12 -25.49 -6.05
CA THR A 271 -1.38 -25.28 -4.62
C THR A 271 -0.06 -25.25 -3.85
N PRO A 272 0.05 -24.46 -2.76
CA PRO A 272 1.21 -24.51 -1.90
C PRO A 272 1.41 -25.89 -1.27
N VAL A 273 2.65 -26.36 -1.23
CA VAL A 273 2.97 -27.67 -0.64
C VAL A 273 3.05 -27.61 0.89
N ASN A 274 3.31 -26.42 1.45
CA ASN A 274 3.53 -26.24 2.88
C ASN A 274 3.08 -24.85 3.38
N PRO A 275 3.02 -24.64 4.71
CA PRO A 275 2.57 -23.38 5.30
C PRO A 275 3.45 -22.18 4.93
N GLU A 276 4.75 -22.37 4.75
CA GLU A 276 5.69 -21.30 4.41
C GLU A 276 5.44 -20.77 2.98
N GLN A 277 5.23 -21.68 2.02
CA GLN A 277 4.84 -21.33 0.67
C GLN A 277 3.47 -20.65 0.64
N SER A 278 2.51 -21.15 1.43
CA SER A 278 1.20 -20.51 1.56
C SER A 278 1.32 -19.08 2.08
N ALA A 279 2.09 -18.86 3.14
CA ALA A 279 2.34 -17.53 3.69
C ALA A 279 3.05 -16.62 2.68
N LYS A 280 3.97 -17.15 1.86
CA LYS A 280 4.64 -16.38 0.80
C LYS A 280 3.69 -15.99 -0.33
N HIS A 281 2.80 -16.89 -0.75
CA HIS A 281 1.90 -16.68 -1.88
C HIS A 281 0.71 -15.79 -1.53
N PHE A 282 0.13 -15.98 -0.34
CA PHE A 282 -1.11 -15.32 0.06
C PHE A 282 -0.94 -14.26 1.15
N GLY A 283 0.19 -14.24 1.86
CA GLY A 283 0.34 -13.44 3.08
C GLY A 283 0.20 -11.93 2.88
N GLU A 284 0.81 -11.37 1.83
CA GLU A 284 0.66 -9.93 1.56
C GLU A 284 -0.78 -9.58 1.15
N LEU A 285 -1.42 -10.45 0.36
CA LEU A 285 -2.80 -10.28 -0.10
C LEU A 285 -3.79 -10.38 1.06
N ALA A 286 -3.64 -11.39 1.92
CA ALA A 286 -4.43 -11.56 3.13
C ALA A 286 -4.27 -10.37 4.08
N ASN A 287 -3.04 -9.90 4.29
CA ASN A 287 -2.77 -8.72 5.09
C ASN A 287 -3.44 -7.47 4.49
N ALA A 288 -3.41 -7.29 3.17
CA ALA A 288 -4.12 -6.18 2.52
C ALA A 288 -5.63 -6.24 2.78
N VAL A 289 -6.25 -7.42 2.67
CA VAL A 289 -7.69 -7.62 2.98
C VAL A 289 -7.99 -7.33 4.45
N GLN A 290 -7.15 -7.78 5.39
CA GLN A 290 -7.28 -7.49 6.82
C GLN A 290 -7.23 -5.99 7.12
N ILE A 291 -6.31 -5.28 6.47
CA ILE A 291 -6.16 -3.82 6.60
C ILE A 291 -7.44 -3.11 6.13
N LEU A 292 -8.00 -3.51 4.98
CA LEU A 292 -9.25 -2.96 4.47
C LEU A 292 -10.42 -3.26 5.43
N HIS A 293 -10.55 -4.50 5.88
CA HIS A 293 -11.60 -4.91 6.82
C HIS A 293 -11.53 -4.16 8.17
N GLY A 294 -10.33 -3.87 8.66
CA GLY A 294 -10.11 -3.07 9.86
C GLY A 294 -10.48 -1.59 9.69
N TYR A 295 -10.48 -1.06 8.47
CA TYR A 295 -10.74 0.34 8.18
C TYR A 295 -12.21 0.63 7.88
N ARG A 296 -13.04 0.47 8.92
CA ARG A 296 -14.52 0.60 8.88
C ARG A 296 -15.07 1.95 8.44
N ARG A 297 -14.23 3.00 8.39
CA ARG A 297 -14.65 4.34 7.93
C ARG A 297 -15.04 4.36 6.45
N GLU A 298 -14.41 3.51 5.63
CA GLU A 298 -14.64 3.47 4.18
C GLU A 298 -15.00 2.09 3.63
N TRP A 299 -14.80 1.04 4.43
CA TRP A 299 -15.02 -0.35 4.02
C TRP A 299 -16.06 -1.05 4.89
N THR A 300 -17.14 -1.47 4.25
CA THR A 300 -18.19 -2.30 4.85
C THR A 300 -17.80 -3.77 4.79
N GLU A 301 -18.54 -4.62 5.51
CA GLU A 301 -18.34 -6.07 5.44
C GLU A 301 -18.69 -6.62 4.07
N ASP A 302 -19.76 -6.09 3.47
CA ASP A 302 -20.20 -6.45 2.12
C ASP A 302 -19.17 -6.06 1.06
N ASP A 303 -18.47 -4.93 1.22
CA ASP A 303 -17.37 -4.56 0.33
C ASP A 303 -16.26 -5.62 0.37
N ILE A 304 -15.87 -6.08 1.57
CA ILE A 304 -14.80 -7.07 1.74
C ILE A 304 -15.21 -8.43 1.18
N ILE A 305 -16.44 -8.86 1.45
CA ILE A 305 -17.02 -10.08 0.89
C ILE A 305 -17.02 -10.01 -0.64
N SER A 306 -17.48 -8.91 -1.21
CA SER A 306 -17.56 -8.72 -2.66
C SER A 306 -16.18 -8.69 -3.32
N ILE A 307 -15.18 -8.01 -2.71
CA ILE A 307 -13.80 -8.04 -3.22
C ILE A 307 -13.25 -9.47 -3.21
N LEU A 308 -13.41 -10.20 -2.12
CA LEU A 308 -12.92 -11.56 -2.01
C LEU A 308 -13.60 -12.49 -3.02
N ASP A 309 -14.90 -12.34 -3.22
CA ASP A 309 -15.67 -13.12 -4.19
C ASP A 309 -15.16 -12.87 -5.61
N GLU A 310 -14.97 -11.61 -6.01
CA GLU A 310 -14.42 -11.27 -7.32
C GLU A 310 -12.95 -11.70 -7.48
N LEU A 311 -12.16 -11.59 -6.42
CA LEU A 311 -10.73 -11.92 -6.41
C LEU A 311 -10.50 -13.42 -6.67
N THR A 312 -11.30 -14.30 -6.04
CA THR A 312 -11.16 -15.75 -6.19
C THR A 312 -11.77 -16.29 -7.49
N ASN A 313 -12.45 -15.44 -8.26
CA ASN A 313 -13.11 -15.78 -9.52
C ASN A 313 -12.51 -15.04 -10.74
N SER A 314 -11.42 -14.28 -10.56
CA SER A 314 -10.79 -13.49 -11.63
C SER A 314 -9.27 -13.59 -11.58
N PRO A 315 -8.55 -13.84 -12.70
CA PRO A 315 -9.05 -14.00 -14.07
C PRO A 315 -9.95 -15.22 -14.31
N GLU A 316 -9.67 -16.29 -13.59
CA GLU A 316 -10.35 -17.57 -13.64
C GLU A 316 -10.60 -18.03 -12.20
N GLU A 317 -11.47 -19.02 -12.04
CA GLU A 317 -11.77 -19.59 -10.72
C GLU A 317 -10.49 -20.20 -10.11
N TRP A 318 -10.18 -19.77 -8.88
CA TRP A 318 -9.05 -20.34 -8.15
C TRP A 318 -9.41 -21.73 -7.65
N MET A 319 -8.38 -22.56 -7.49
CA MET A 319 -8.59 -23.84 -6.81
C MET A 319 -9.10 -23.62 -5.39
N ALA A 320 -10.07 -24.43 -4.97
CA ALA A 320 -10.70 -24.30 -3.66
C ALA A 320 -9.70 -24.43 -2.48
N GLU A 321 -8.62 -25.19 -2.66
CA GLU A 321 -7.49 -25.25 -1.70
C GLU A 321 -6.80 -23.88 -1.53
N ASN A 322 -6.61 -23.13 -2.63
CA ASN A 322 -6.01 -21.80 -2.60
C ASN A 322 -6.92 -20.77 -1.95
N VAL A 323 -8.23 -20.88 -2.19
CA VAL A 323 -9.24 -20.07 -1.49
C VAL A 323 -9.19 -20.35 0.03
N ALA A 324 -9.10 -21.62 0.43
CA ALA A 324 -8.96 -22.00 1.83
C ALA A 324 -7.66 -21.46 2.45
N HIS A 325 -6.52 -21.55 1.76
CA HIS A 325 -5.25 -20.96 2.22
C HIS A 325 -5.35 -19.44 2.45
N LEU A 326 -5.93 -18.70 1.50
CA LEU A 326 -6.15 -17.26 1.64
C LEU A 326 -7.02 -16.97 2.87
N PHE A 327 -8.14 -17.68 3.02
CA PHE A 327 -9.06 -17.45 4.13
C PHE A 327 -8.45 -17.78 5.49
N ILE A 328 -7.65 -18.85 5.62
CA ILE A 328 -6.88 -19.11 6.86
C ILE A 328 -6.04 -17.89 7.25
N LEU A 329 -5.36 -17.29 6.27
CA LEU A 329 -4.49 -16.14 6.51
C LEU A 329 -5.26 -14.84 6.74
N CYS A 330 -6.46 -14.67 6.15
CA CYS A 330 -7.35 -13.55 6.42
C CYS A 330 -7.89 -13.57 7.86
N GLY A 331 -7.96 -14.75 8.49
CA GLY A 331 -8.35 -14.94 9.89
C GLY A 331 -9.86 -15.13 10.09
N ASP A 332 -10.20 -15.65 11.27
CA ASP A 332 -11.51 -16.24 11.61
C ASP A 332 -12.71 -15.34 11.31
N VAL A 333 -12.59 -14.04 11.59
CA VAL A 333 -13.70 -13.09 11.44
C VAL A 333 -14.09 -12.91 9.97
N ILE A 334 -13.10 -12.72 9.09
CA ILE A 334 -13.34 -12.50 7.66
C ILE A 334 -13.81 -13.82 7.04
N THR A 335 -13.13 -14.91 7.36
CA THR A 335 -13.44 -16.25 6.86
C THR A 335 -14.86 -16.67 7.23
N SER A 336 -15.25 -16.53 8.50
CA SER A 336 -16.59 -16.88 8.94
C SER A 336 -17.65 -16.08 8.18
N LYS A 337 -17.45 -14.77 7.99
CA LYS A 337 -18.38 -13.91 7.26
C LYS A 337 -18.52 -14.28 5.79
N MET A 338 -17.40 -14.59 5.14
CA MET A 338 -17.41 -15.00 3.74
C MET A 338 -18.19 -16.32 3.55
N LEU A 339 -17.91 -17.33 4.39
CA LEU A 339 -18.58 -18.63 4.29
C LEU A 339 -20.05 -18.58 4.71
N ILE A 340 -20.38 -17.80 5.73
CA ILE A 340 -21.78 -17.54 6.12
C ILE A 340 -22.53 -16.81 4.99
N SER A 341 -21.90 -15.85 4.31
CA SER A 341 -22.51 -15.18 3.16
C SER A 341 -22.81 -16.16 2.02
N LYS A 342 -21.93 -17.12 1.74
CA LYS A 342 -22.17 -18.20 0.77
C LYS A 342 -23.37 -19.05 1.17
N ALA A 343 -23.46 -19.42 2.45
CA ALA A 343 -24.55 -20.21 3.02
C ALA A 343 -25.91 -19.50 2.88
N ILE A 344 -25.99 -18.23 3.28
CA ILE A 344 -27.22 -17.43 3.22
C ILE A 344 -27.69 -17.23 1.77
N ASN A 345 -26.75 -17.09 0.84
CA ASN A 345 -27.05 -16.96 -0.59
C ASN A 345 -27.33 -18.30 -1.31
N GLY A 346 -27.41 -19.42 -0.57
CA GLY A 346 -27.74 -20.73 -1.13
C GLY A 346 -26.65 -21.36 -2.00
N ARG A 347 -25.40 -20.85 -1.96
CA ARG A 347 -24.26 -21.35 -2.73
C ARG A 347 -23.66 -22.60 -2.08
N THR A 348 -24.48 -23.63 -1.89
CA THR A 348 -24.16 -24.82 -1.08
C THR A 348 -23.02 -25.63 -1.68
N VAL A 349 -23.02 -25.86 -3.00
CA VAL A 349 -21.97 -26.65 -3.67
C VAL A 349 -20.61 -25.99 -3.50
N GLU A 350 -20.48 -24.71 -3.86
CA GLU A 350 -19.25 -23.93 -3.68
C GLU A 350 -18.77 -23.94 -2.22
N LEU A 351 -19.70 -23.74 -1.28
CA LEU A 351 -19.40 -23.78 0.15
C LEU A 351 -18.88 -25.15 0.61
N SER A 352 -19.49 -26.24 0.13
CA SER A 352 -19.04 -27.61 0.41
C SER A 352 -17.64 -27.87 -0.16
N THR A 353 -17.36 -27.42 -1.38
CA THR A 353 -16.04 -27.54 -2.01
C THR A 353 -14.99 -26.81 -1.17
N ILE A 354 -15.21 -25.54 -0.84
CA ILE A 354 -14.28 -24.75 -0.02
C ILE A 354 -14.09 -25.40 1.38
N THR A 355 -15.17 -25.84 2.03
CA THR A 355 -15.09 -26.47 3.37
C THR A 355 -14.30 -27.79 3.33
N THR A 356 -14.50 -28.58 2.27
CA THR A 356 -13.75 -29.81 2.04
C THR A 356 -12.27 -29.50 1.86
N SER A 357 -11.93 -28.53 1.01
CA SER A 357 -10.56 -28.05 0.82
C SER A 357 -9.93 -27.49 2.10
N PHE A 358 -10.69 -26.83 2.98
CA PHE A 358 -10.21 -26.43 4.31
C PHE A 358 -9.74 -27.63 5.13
N CYS A 359 -10.47 -28.75 5.09
CA CYS A 359 -10.07 -29.95 5.80
C CYS A 359 -8.73 -30.48 5.28
N VAL A 360 -8.57 -30.51 3.96
CA VAL A 360 -7.36 -30.96 3.27
C VAL A 360 -6.17 -30.07 3.62
N VAL A 361 -6.34 -28.75 3.49
CA VAL A 361 -5.32 -27.75 3.83
C VAL A 361 -4.93 -27.85 5.31
N CYS A 362 -5.88 -28.11 6.21
CA CYS A 362 -5.56 -28.34 7.61
C CYS A 362 -4.68 -29.58 7.80
N VAL A 363 -4.99 -30.70 7.14
CA VAL A 363 -4.17 -31.91 7.23
C VAL A 363 -2.79 -31.69 6.62
N LYS A 364 -2.71 -31.12 5.41
CA LYS A 364 -1.43 -30.80 4.72
C LYS A 364 -0.51 -29.95 5.61
N ASN A 365 -1.09 -28.99 6.34
CA ASN A 365 -0.35 -28.07 7.20
C ASN A 365 -0.27 -28.49 8.67
N SER A 366 -0.72 -29.71 9.02
CA SER A 366 -0.77 -30.21 10.40
C SER A 366 -1.56 -29.31 11.37
N PHE A 367 -2.59 -28.62 10.89
CA PHE A 367 -3.53 -27.86 11.70
C PHE A 367 -4.66 -28.74 12.22
N SER A 368 -5.21 -28.38 13.38
CA SER A 368 -6.33 -29.11 13.97
C SER A 368 -7.63 -28.84 13.21
N LEU A 369 -8.29 -29.91 12.76
CA LEU A 369 -9.65 -29.85 12.18
C LEU A 369 -10.73 -29.33 13.15
N SER A 370 -10.41 -29.10 14.43
CA SER A 370 -11.36 -28.49 15.36
C SER A 370 -11.73 -27.07 14.93
N TYR A 371 -10.80 -26.38 14.26
CA TYR A 371 -11.05 -25.09 13.64
C TYR A 371 -12.16 -25.17 12.57
N VAL A 372 -12.02 -26.12 11.64
CA VAL A 372 -13.01 -26.33 10.56
C VAL A 372 -14.37 -26.73 11.11
N LEU A 373 -14.42 -27.51 12.20
CA LEU A 373 -15.68 -27.84 12.85
C LEU A 373 -16.36 -26.65 13.52
N GLY A 374 -15.59 -25.76 14.16
CA GLY A 374 -16.12 -24.50 14.69
C GLY A 374 -16.73 -23.64 13.59
N MET A 375 -16.06 -23.57 12.44
CA MET A 375 -16.54 -22.89 11.24
C MET A 375 -17.83 -23.50 10.70
N ILE A 376 -17.91 -24.83 10.54
CA ILE A 376 -19.12 -25.55 10.12
C ILE A 376 -20.27 -25.29 11.09
N HIS A 377 -20.01 -25.26 12.40
CA HIS A 377 -21.03 -24.96 13.39
C HIS A 377 -21.60 -23.55 13.22
N ASN A 378 -20.74 -22.56 12.96
CA ASN A 378 -21.16 -21.18 12.69
C ASN A 378 -22.00 -21.08 11.39
N ILE A 379 -21.59 -21.78 10.34
CA ILE A 379 -22.31 -21.84 9.05
C ILE A 379 -23.72 -22.42 9.25
N ILE A 380 -23.82 -23.59 9.90
CA ILE A 380 -25.10 -24.26 10.16
C ILE A 380 -25.99 -23.39 11.06
N GLY A 381 -25.40 -22.70 12.04
CA GLY A 381 -26.11 -21.78 12.93
C GLY A 381 -26.70 -20.58 12.20
N ALA A 382 -26.07 -20.13 11.10
CA ALA A 382 -26.55 -19.02 10.28
C ALA A 382 -27.63 -19.43 9.25
N MET A 383 -27.77 -20.72 8.95
CA MET A 383 -28.80 -21.23 8.04
C MET A 383 -30.14 -21.37 8.77
N ASP A 384 -31.20 -20.73 8.26
CA ASP A 384 -32.52 -20.77 8.91
C ASP A 384 -33.24 -22.11 8.78
N LYS A 385 -33.18 -22.73 7.59
CA LYS A 385 -33.99 -23.91 7.29
C LYS A 385 -33.23 -25.21 7.61
N PRO A 386 -33.85 -26.15 8.36
CA PRO A 386 -33.24 -27.46 8.62
C PRO A 386 -32.90 -28.26 7.34
N LYS A 387 -33.67 -28.08 6.27
CA LYS A 387 -33.42 -28.72 4.97
C LYS A 387 -32.11 -28.24 4.36
N ASP A 388 -31.81 -26.95 4.45
CA ASP A 388 -30.59 -26.35 3.89
C ASP A 388 -29.35 -26.82 4.67
N ARG A 389 -29.47 -26.92 6.01
CA ARG A 389 -28.44 -27.50 6.87
C ARG A 389 -28.11 -28.94 6.51
N LEU A 390 -29.15 -29.77 6.32
CA LEU A 390 -28.98 -31.17 5.92
C LEU A 390 -28.38 -31.28 4.52
N HIS A 391 -28.84 -30.45 3.58
CA HIS A 391 -28.32 -30.42 2.22
C HIS A 391 -26.83 -30.08 2.19
N TYR A 392 -26.39 -29.07 2.96
CA TYR A 392 -24.98 -28.72 3.08
C TYR A 392 -24.13 -29.86 3.66
N LEU A 393 -24.56 -30.47 4.76
CA LEU A 393 -23.82 -31.59 5.37
C LEU A 393 -23.68 -32.79 4.44
N ASN A 394 -24.75 -33.14 3.70
CA ASN A 394 -24.69 -34.20 2.71
C ASN A 394 -23.77 -33.83 1.54
N SER A 395 -23.91 -32.61 1.02
CA SER A 395 -23.07 -32.10 -0.07
C SER A 395 -21.59 -32.11 0.31
N LEU A 396 -21.23 -31.82 1.56
CA LEU A 396 -19.85 -31.89 2.04
C LEU A 396 -19.29 -33.33 1.97
N MET A 397 -20.08 -34.33 2.37
CA MET A 397 -19.66 -35.74 2.25
C MET A 397 -19.59 -36.21 0.80
N ASP A 398 -20.54 -35.76 -0.03
CA ASP A 398 -20.52 -36.02 -1.47
C ASP A 398 -19.27 -35.41 -2.14
N MET A 399 -18.85 -34.20 -1.73
CA MET A 399 -17.63 -33.56 -2.25
C MET A 399 -16.36 -34.35 -1.90
N PHE A 400 -16.23 -34.87 -0.68
CA PHE A 400 -15.11 -35.76 -0.35
C PHE A 400 -15.10 -37.01 -1.25
N ARG A 401 -16.27 -37.62 -1.49
CA ARG A 401 -16.40 -38.78 -2.36
C ARG A 401 -15.95 -38.46 -3.79
N GLU A 402 -16.46 -37.38 -4.35
CA GLU A 402 -16.16 -36.95 -5.72
C GLU A 402 -14.66 -36.71 -5.91
N LEU A 403 -14.03 -35.90 -5.04
CA LEU A 403 -12.61 -35.61 -5.15
C LEU A 403 -11.70 -36.84 -4.97
N ILE A 404 -12.09 -37.80 -4.11
CA ILE A 404 -11.35 -39.06 -3.94
C ILE A 404 -11.44 -39.93 -5.19
N LEU A 405 -12.62 -39.98 -5.82
CA LEU A 405 -12.81 -40.72 -7.07
C LEU A 405 -12.03 -40.06 -8.21
N ASP A 406 -12.08 -38.73 -8.32
CA ASP A 406 -11.30 -37.99 -9.32
C ASP A 406 -9.80 -38.27 -9.18
N LEU A 407 -9.26 -38.21 -7.96
CA LEU A 407 -7.85 -38.53 -7.72
C LEU A 407 -7.48 -39.97 -8.08
N HIS A 408 -8.41 -40.92 -7.90
CA HIS A 408 -8.20 -42.32 -8.24
C HIS A 408 -8.30 -42.60 -9.74
N GLU A 409 -9.28 -42.01 -10.42
CA GLU A 409 -9.49 -42.20 -11.86
C GLU A 409 -8.38 -41.56 -12.70
N PHE A 410 -7.83 -40.43 -12.24
CA PHE A 410 -6.77 -39.71 -12.95
C PHE A 410 -5.37 -40.06 -12.48
N SER A 411 -5.16 -40.97 -11.51
CA SER A 411 -3.81 -41.38 -11.08
C SER A 411 -3.15 -42.30 -12.12
N ASP A 412 -2.37 -41.74 -13.04
CA ASP A 412 -1.40 -42.51 -13.81
C ASP A 412 -0.25 -42.97 -12.88
N GLN A 413 0.24 -44.19 -13.07
CA GLN A 413 1.21 -44.86 -12.18
C GLN A 413 2.57 -44.16 -12.03
N GLU A 414 2.83 -43.09 -12.79
CA GLU A 414 4.10 -42.34 -12.79
C GLU A 414 4.02 -40.95 -12.13
N ASP A 415 2.83 -40.47 -11.75
CA ASP A 415 2.68 -39.16 -11.10
C ASP A 415 2.71 -39.30 -9.58
N GLY A 416 3.55 -38.50 -8.91
CA GLY A 416 3.69 -38.41 -7.45
C GLY A 416 2.45 -37.92 -6.67
N ARG A 417 1.23 -38.20 -7.15
CA ARG A 417 -0.08 -37.88 -6.59
C ARG A 417 -0.52 -38.82 -5.45
N GLU A 418 0.30 -39.81 -5.09
CA GLU A 418 0.04 -40.66 -3.90
C GLU A 418 -0.14 -39.84 -2.61
N ASN A 419 0.58 -38.72 -2.49
CA ASN A 419 0.47 -37.83 -1.35
C ASN A 419 -0.88 -37.10 -1.30
N ASP A 420 -1.46 -36.71 -2.44
CA ASP A 420 -2.75 -36.00 -2.47
C ASP A 420 -3.90 -36.94 -2.07
N MET A 421 -3.88 -38.19 -2.56
CA MET A 421 -4.83 -39.22 -2.13
C MET A 421 -4.70 -39.49 -0.62
N TYR A 422 -3.48 -39.59 -0.11
CA TYR A 422 -3.23 -39.73 1.34
C TYR A 422 -3.83 -38.57 2.14
N TYR A 423 -3.62 -37.32 1.71
CA TYR A 423 -4.17 -36.16 2.41
C TYR A 423 -5.70 -36.11 2.36
N MET A 424 -6.32 -36.44 1.23
CA MET A 424 -7.78 -36.49 1.10
C MET A 424 -8.41 -37.54 2.00
N VAL A 425 -7.90 -38.77 1.98
CA VAL A 425 -8.42 -39.86 2.81
C VAL A 425 -8.19 -39.57 4.29
N THR A 426 -7.05 -38.99 4.65
CA THR A 426 -6.76 -38.57 6.02
C THR A 426 -7.70 -37.46 6.48
N ALA A 427 -7.96 -36.45 5.64
CA ALA A 427 -8.90 -35.37 5.94
C ALA A 427 -10.32 -35.90 6.16
N LEU A 428 -10.82 -36.79 5.29
CA LEU A 428 -12.12 -37.44 5.45
C LEU A 428 -12.18 -38.26 6.75
N SER A 429 -11.15 -39.06 7.03
CA SER A 429 -11.07 -39.91 8.23
C SER A 429 -11.11 -39.08 9.50
N GLU A 430 -10.25 -38.07 9.62
CA GLU A 430 -10.19 -37.20 10.80
C GLU A 430 -11.45 -36.35 10.97
N PHE A 431 -12.01 -35.84 9.86
CA PHE A 431 -13.27 -35.13 9.87
C PHE A 431 -14.41 -36.00 10.40
N THR A 432 -14.53 -37.23 9.86
CA THR A 432 -15.57 -38.19 10.26
C THR A 432 -15.41 -38.61 11.72
N LYS A 433 -14.18 -38.89 12.18
CA LYS A 433 -13.91 -39.20 13.60
C LYS A 433 -14.43 -38.11 14.52
N LYS A 434 -14.16 -36.84 14.20
CA LYS A 434 -14.62 -35.73 15.05
C LYS A 434 -16.13 -35.52 14.97
N ILE A 435 -16.76 -35.71 13.82
CA ILE A 435 -18.23 -35.70 13.72
C ILE A 435 -18.85 -36.77 14.60
N VAL A 436 -18.32 -38.00 14.56
CA VAL A 436 -18.81 -39.11 15.40
C VAL A 436 -18.67 -38.76 16.88
N VAL A 437 -17.52 -38.25 17.31
CA VAL A 437 -17.31 -37.80 18.70
C VAL A 437 -18.31 -36.72 19.10
N LEU A 438 -18.62 -35.77 18.21
CA LEU A 438 -19.63 -34.74 18.47
C LEU A 438 -21.05 -35.32 18.54
N ALA A 439 -21.41 -36.24 17.66
CA ALA A 439 -22.72 -36.89 17.64
C ALA A 439 -22.98 -37.70 18.93
N PHE A 440 -21.93 -38.33 19.48
CA PHE A 440 -22.01 -39.14 20.70
C PHE A 440 -21.50 -38.42 21.95
N LYS A 441 -21.28 -37.09 21.89
CA LYS A 441 -20.68 -36.32 22.99
C LYS A 441 -21.39 -36.56 24.33
N ASN A 442 -22.73 -36.55 24.33
CA ASN A 442 -23.54 -36.74 25.53
C ASN A 442 -23.39 -38.14 26.16
N MET A 443 -23.00 -39.16 25.38
CA MET A 443 -22.74 -40.52 25.85
C MET A 443 -21.29 -40.75 26.28
N LEU A 444 -20.38 -39.89 25.83
CA LEU A 444 -18.95 -39.98 26.13
C LEU A 444 -18.54 -39.13 27.35
N THR A 445 -19.34 -38.13 27.71
CA THR A 445 -19.09 -37.23 28.85
C THR A 445 -19.93 -37.52 30.09
N SER A 446 -20.66 -38.65 30.09
CA SER A 446 -21.28 -39.25 31.29
C SER A 446 -20.28 -40.14 32.01
#